data_AF-A0A645FZ86-F1
#
_entry.id   AF-A0A645FZ86-F1
#
_cell.length_a   1.000
_cell.length_b   1.000
_cell.length_c   1.000
_cell.angle_alpha   90.00
_cell.angle_beta   90.00
_cell.angle_gamma   90.00
#
_symmetry.space_group_name_H-M   'P 1'
#
loop_
_entity.id
_entity.type
_entity.pdbx_description
1 polymer ?
#
loop_
_entity_poly.entity_id
_entity_poly.type
_entity_poly.pdbx_seq_one_letter_code
_entity_poly.pdbx_strand_id
1 'polypeptide(L)'
;MRLDAHLPIYFIHQNTLQYHLYSEAEWQNYFAFKGYPLNDIRIFRESDTEWVVLYLDTIPTKEMIYEINELPFIEKAILIS
;
A
#
# COMPACT_ATOMS: atom_id res chain seq x y z
N MET A 1 -6.47 14.55 -12.92
CA MET A 1 -5.99 14.12 -11.60
C MET A 1 -4.58 14.64 -11.46
N ARG A 2 -4.36 15.71 -10.68
CA ARG A 2 -3.02 16.25 -10.42
C ARG A 2 -2.50 15.50 -9.21
N LEU A 3 -1.48 14.68 -9.42
CA LEU A 3 -0.67 14.13 -8.35
C LEU A 3 0.08 15.31 -7.75
N ASP A 4 -0.42 15.88 -6.65
CA ASP A 4 0.33 16.88 -5.89
C ASP A 4 1.63 16.20 -5.47
N ALA A 5 2.75 16.71 -5.99
CA ALA A 5 4.08 16.10 -5.94
C ALA A 5 4.70 16.03 -4.52
N HIS A 6 3.88 16.14 -3.48
CA HIS A 6 4.26 16.14 -2.07
C HIS A 6 3.51 15.11 -1.24
N LEU A 7 2.56 14.36 -1.83
CA LEU A 7 1.91 13.27 -1.12
C LEU A 7 2.81 12.03 -1.11
N PRO A 8 3.10 11.44 0.06
CA PRO A 8 3.94 10.24 0.15
C PRO A 8 3.32 9.08 -0.64
N ILE A 9 4.17 8.37 -1.36
CA ILE A 9 3.77 7.22 -2.17
C ILE A 9 4.39 5.96 -1.59
N TYR A 10 3.56 4.95 -1.34
CA TYR A 10 4.00 3.66 -0.84
C TYR A 10 3.83 2.60 -1.93
N PHE A 11 4.94 2.00 -2.34
CA PHE A 11 4.98 0.90 -3.31
C PHE A 11 5.11 -0.42 -2.57
N ILE A 12 4.16 -1.32 -2.76
CA ILE A 12 4.16 -2.64 -2.14
C ILE A 12 4.24 -3.70 -3.26
N HIS A 13 5.21 -4.58 -3.15
CA HIS A 13 5.38 -5.77 -3.96
C HIS A 13 4.83 -6.99 -3.23
N GLN A 14 3.96 -7.74 -3.91
CA GLN A 14 3.25 -8.88 -3.35
C GLN A 14 3.28 -10.06 -4.31
N ASN A 15 3.22 -11.26 -3.73
CA ASN A 15 3.17 -12.50 -4.48
C ASN A 15 1.71 -12.95 -4.65
N THR A 16 1.24 -13.10 -5.89
CA THR A 16 -0.15 -13.49 -6.16
C THR A 16 -0.46 -14.94 -5.87
N LEU A 17 0.55 -15.76 -5.57
CA LEU A 17 0.38 -17.14 -5.13
C LEU A 17 0.00 -17.23 -3.64
N GLN A 18 0.10 -16.12 -2.90
CA GLN A 18 -0.36 -16.05 -1.51
C GLN A 18 -1.89 -15.97 -1.45
N TYR A 19 -2.47 -16.68 -0.48
CA TYR A 19 -3.90 -16.61 -0.24
C TYR A 19 -4.26 -15.28 0.44
N HIS A 20 -5.41 -14.71 0.07
CA HIS A 20 -6.00 -13.51 0.69
C HIS A 20 -5.19 -12.21 0.49
N LEU A 21 -4.71 -11.96 -0.73
CA LEU A 21 -4.31 -10.61 -1.11
C LEU A 21 -5.45 -9.62 -0.87
N TYR A 22 -5.11 -8.46 -0.33
CA TYR A 22 -6.07 -7.39 -0.08
C TYR A 22 -6.54 -6.77 -1.39
N SER A 23 -7.85 -6.74 -1.57
CA SER A 23 -8.52 -5.92 -2.57
C SER A 23 -8.34 -4.43 -2.27
N GLU A 24 -8.67 -3.56 -3.24
CA GLU A 24 -8.63 -2.10 -3.05
C GLU A 24 -9.45 -1.65 -1.84
N ALA A 25 -10.62 -2.26 -1.62
CA ALA A 25 -11.48 -1.95 -0.49
C ALA A 25 -10.87 -2.38 0.85
N GLU A 26 -10.21 -3.55 0.91
CA GLU A 26 -9.52 -4.01 2.10
C GLU A 26 -8.32 -3.12 2.45
N TRP A 27 -7.57 -2.67 1.45
CA TRP A 27 -6.51 -1.68 1.64
C TRP A 27 -7.07 -0.36 2.19
N GLN A 28 -8.09 0.19 1.56
CA GLN A 28 -8.74 1.41 2.03
C GLN A 28 -9.23 1.28 3.49
N ASN A 29 -9.88 0.16 3.81
CA ASN A 29 -10.37 -0.11 5.17
C ASN A 29 -9.24 -0.25 6.20
N TYR A 30 -8.16 -0.97 5.86
CA TYR A 30 -6.99 -1.13 6.73
C TYR A 30 -6.38 0.23 7.10
N PHE A 31 -6.16 1.06 6.09
CA PHE A 31 -5.56 2.39 6.25
C PHE A 31 -6.49 3.36 6.99
N ALA A 32 -7.79 3.36 6.68
CA ALA A 32 -8.79 4.14 7.40
C ALA A 32 -8.89 3.74 8.88
N PHE A 33 -8.92 2.43 9.19
CA PHE A 33 -8.96 1.94 10.57
C PHE A 33 -7.72 2.35 11.38
N LYS A 34 -6.56 2.42 10.73
CA LYS A 34 -5.29 2.84 11.33
C LYS A 34 -5.15 4.36 11.46
N GLY A 35 -6.09 5.14 10.94
CA GLY A 35 -6.06 6.61 10.99
C GLY A 35 -5.16 7.26 9.94
N TYR A 36 -4.82 6.53 8.87
CA TYR A 36 -3.99 7.01 7.76
C TYR A 36 -4.76 6.88 6.44
N PRO A 37 -5.72 7.79 6.15
CA PRO A 37 -6.52 7.68 4.93
C PRO A 37 -5.65 7.71 3.66
N LEU A 38 -6.08 6.95 2.65
CA LEU A 38 -5.48 6.96 1.33
C LEU A 38 -6.19 7.99 0.45
N ASN A 39 -5.40 8.77 -0.28
CA ASN A 39 -5.87 9.64 -1.34
C ASN A 39 -6.37 8.84 -2.55
N ASP A 40 -5.57 7.86 -2.95
CA ASP A 40 -5.81 6.98 -4.09
C ASP A 40 -5.09 5.65 -3.87
N ILE A 41 -5.51 4.63 -4.61
CA ILE A 41 -4.87 3.32 -4.65
C ILE A 41 -4.85 2.81 -6.08
N ARG A 42 -3.74 2.20 -6.48
CA ARG A 42 -3.61 1.52 -7.78
C ARG A 42 -3.05 0.13 -7.56
N ILE A 43 -3.71 -0.88 -8.11
CA ILE A 43 -3.25 -2.26 -8.09
C ILE A 43 -2.92 -2.67 -9.53
N PHE A 44 -1.69 -3.12 -9.74
CA PHE A 44 -1.22 -3.66 -11.02
C PHE A 44 -0.84 -5.12 -10.83
N ARG A 45 -1.32 -5.99 -11.72
CA ARG A 45 -1.04 -7.42 -11.69
C ARG A 45 -0.29 -7.82 -12.95
N GLU A 46 0.84 -8.50 -12.76
CA GLU A 46 1.63 -9.06 -13.84
C GLU A 46 2.12 -10.46 -13.42
N SER A 47 1.64 -11.49 -14.12
CA SER A 47 1.97 -12.89 -13.85
C SER A 47 1.75 -13.27 -12.37
N ASP A 48 2.84 -13.55 -11.63
CA ASP A 48 2.81 -14.00 -10.24
C ASP A 48 3.04 -12.83 -9.24
N THR A 49 3.02 -11.59 -9.75
CA THR A 49 3.36 -10.38 -9.02
C THR A 49 2.19 -9.40 -9.01
N GLU A 50 1.92 -8.84 -7.84
CA GLU A 50 1.02 -7.70 -7.66
C GLU A 50 1.80 -6.51 -7.08
N TRP A 51 1.66 -5.36 -7.73
CA TRP A 51 2.15 -4.07 -7.25
C TRP A 51 0.98 -3.25 -6.75
N VAL A 52 1.01 -2.87 -5.47
CA VAL A 52 0.06 -1.95 -4.87
C VAL A 52 0.75 -0.61 -4.67
N VAL A 53 0.21 0.44 -5.27
CA VAL A 53 0.67 1.82 -5.14
C VAL A 53 -0.36 2.58 -4.32
N LEU A 54 0.05 3.04 -3.14
CA LEU A 54 -0.79 3.74 -2.20
C LEU A 54 -0.37 5.21 -2.16
N TYR A 55 -1.32 6.10 -2.39
CA TYR A 55 -1.11 7.54 -2.29
C TYR A 55 -1.61 7.97 -0.93
N LEU A 56 -0.72 8.39 -0.05
CA LEU A 56 -1.03 8.68 1.34
C LEU A 56 -1.34 10.17 1.50
N ASP A 57 -2.40 10.50 2.25
CA ASP A 57 -2.70 11.91 2.59
C ASP A 57 -1.70 12.48 3.60
N THR A 58 -1.00 11.61 4.35
CA THR A 58 -0.04 11.99 5.39
C THR A 58 1.20 11.10 5.36
N ILE A 59 2.30 11.59 5.95
CA ILE A 59 3.54 10.80 6.09
C ILE A 59 3.27 9.64 7.07
N PRO A 60 3.47 8.38 6.64
CA PRO A 60 3.24 7.23 7.49
C PRO A 60 4.29 7.16 8.60
N THR A 61 3.90 6.70 9.78
CA THR A 61 4.84 6.51 10.89
C THR A 61 5.70 5.27 10.69
N LYS A 62 6.83 5.19 11.41
CA LYS A 62 7.69 4.00 11.39
C LYS A 62 6.97 2.73 11.81
N GLU A 63 6.04 2.84 12.76
CA GLU A 63 5.21 1.72 13.24
C GLU A 63 4.29 1.20 12.14
N MET A 64 3.61 2.09 11.42
CA MET A 64 2.76 1.72 10.29
C MET A 64 3.56 1.07 9.15
N ILE A 65 4.72 1.62 8.82
CA ILE A 65 5.63 1.02 7.83
C ILE A 65 6.03 -0.39 8.26
N TYR A 66 6.35 -0.58 9.56
CA TYR A 66 6.68 -1.87 10.12
C TYR A 66 5.50 -2.85 10.00
N GLU A 67 4.30 -2.47 10.45
CA GLU A 67 3.10 -3.31 10.38
C GLU A 67 2.79 -3.79 8.96
N ILE A 68 2.93 -2.92 7.96
CA ILE A 68 2.69 -3.29 6.57
C ILE A 68 3.75 -4.29 6.09
N ASN A 69 5.03 -4.06 6.38
CA ASN A 69 6.08 -4.99 5.98
C ASN A 69 5.99 -6.37 6.66
N GLU A 70 5.27 -6.48 7.78
CA GLU A 70 5.02 -7.75 8.47
C GLU A 70 3.81 -8.53 7.91
N LEU A 71 3.05 -7.97 6.96
CA LEU A 71 1.95 -8.70 6.33
C LEU A 71 2.51 -9.89 5.52
N PRO A 72 1.92 -11.10 5.66
CA PRO A 72 2.53 -12.35 5.19
C PRO A 72 2.66 -12.46 3.66
N PHE A 73 1.91 -11.63 2.92
CA PHE A 73 1.91 -11.59 1.47
C PHE A 73 2.75 -10.44 0.88
N ILE A 74 3.37 -9.62 1.74
CA ILE A 74 4.25 -8.52 1.32
C ILE A 74 5.68 -9.04 1.25
N GLU A 75 6.25 -8.98 0.06
CA GLU A 75 7.66 -9.34 -0.15
C GLU A 75 8.58 -8.14 0.02
N LYS A 76 8.09 -6.95 -0.32
CA LYS A 76 8.83 -5.70 -0.21
C LYS A 76 7.88 -4.51 -0.19
N ALA A 77 8.16 -3.50 0.63
CA ALA A 77 7.53 -2.19 0.50
C ALA A 77 8.55 -1.05 0.54
N ILE A 78 8.29 0.01 -0.22
CA ILE A 78 9.18 1.17 -0.37
C ILE A 78 8.35 2.46 -0.24
N LEU A 79 8.74 3.32 0.69
CA LEU A 79 8.20 4.67 0.82
C LEU A 79 9.02 5.67 0.03
N ILE A 80 8.34 6.47 -0.79
CA ILE A 80 8.90 7.65 -1.45
C ILE A 80 8.22 8.88 -0.83
N SER A 81 9.01 9.74 -0.21
CA SER A 81 8.59 10.99 0.44
C SER A 81 9.42 12.16 -0.03
#